data_AF-A0ABC8R886-F1
#
_entry.id   AF-A0ABC8R886-F1
#
_cell.length_a   1.000
_cell.length_b   1.000
_cell.length_c   1.000
_cell.angle_alpha   90.00
_cell.angle_beta   90.00
_cell.angle_gamma   90.00
#
_symmetry.space_group_name_H-M   'P 1'
#
loop_
_entity.id
_entity.type
_entity.pdbx_description
1 polymer ?
#
loop_
_entity_poly.entity_id
_entity_poly.type
_entity_poly.pdbx_seq_one_letter_code
_entity_poly.pdbx_strand_id
1 'polypeptide(L)'
;MGKGTGSFGKRRNKTHTLCVRCDRRSFHIQKSRCAACAYPAARIRKYNWSMKAIRRKTTGTGRMRYLRHAAVRFKSNFREGTEATPRKKGAAAASQDPSGPTQPRSMRFKQDCMNSFGFAAWLRGSSCLKFLPFLRLFPAGKAPNAWPRAQEV
;
A
#
# COMPACT_ATOMS: atom_id res chain seq x y z
N MET A 1 27.74 -41.30 13.81
CA MET A 1 26.33 -41.74 13.83
C MET A 1 25.55 -40.77 14.72
N GLY A 2 24.61 -39.98 14.20
CA GLY A 2 23.98 -38.94 15.02
C GLY A 2 22.92 -38.09 14.30
N LYS A 3 22.19 -37.27 15.05
CA LYS A 3 21.26 -36.26 14.53
C LYS A 3 22.05 -35.15 13.81
N GLY A 4 21.43 -34.45 12.86
CA GLY A 4 22.08 -33.32 12.16
C GLY A 4 22.63 -33.71 10.79
N THR A 5 23.91 -33.42 10.51
CA THR A 5 24.51 -33.39 9.16
C THR A 5 24.25 -34.66 8.33
N GLY A 6 24.51 -35.84 8.89
CA GLY A 6 24.27 -37.12 8.19
C GLY A 6 22.79 -37.42 7.91
N SER A 7 21.86 -36.80 8.65
CA SER A 7 20.43 -36.93 8.42
C SER A 7 19.91 -36.01 7.32
N PHE A 8 20.54 -34.85 7.09
CA PHE A 8 20.13 -33.91 6.04
C PHE A 8 20.41 -34.45 4.64
N GLY A 9 21.54 -35.14 4.44
CA GLY A 9 21.89 -35.76 3.16
C GLY A 9 20.87 -36.80 2.67
N LYS A 10 20.09 -37.39 3.58
CA LYS A 10 19.07 -38.41 3.27
C LYS A 10 17.68 -37.82 2.90
N ARG A 11 17.49 -36.49 2.91
CA ARG A 11 16.17 -35.82 2.72
C ARG A 11 15.75 -35.66 1.24
N ARG A 12 15.78 -36.76 0.48
CA ARG A 12 15.37 -36.79 -0.94
C ARG A 12 13.86 -36.95 -1.15
N ASN A 13 13.18 -37.67 -0.26
CA ASN A 13 11.75 -37.93 -0.36
C ASN A 13 10.94 -36.69 0.05
N LYS A 14 9.95 -36.30 -0.75
CA LYS A 14 9.11 -35.12 -0.48
C LYS A 14 7.81 -35.54 0.18
N THR A 15 7.49 -34.93 1.32
CA THR A 15 6.19 -35.12 1.99
C THR A 15 5.15 -34.13 1.49
N HIS A 16 5.57 -32.90 1.14
CA HIS A 16 4.69 -31.81 0.74
C HIS A 16 4.95 -31.29 -0.69
N THR A 17 3.89 -31.18 -1.48
CA THR A 17 3.86 -30.58 -2.83
C THR A 17 2.92 -29.37 -2.88
N LEU A 18 2.88 -28.70 -4.03
CA LEU A 18 1.97 -27.58 -4.28
C LEU A 18 0.50 -28.03 -4.24
N CYS A 19 -0.35 -27.23 -3.62
CA CYS A 19 -1.77 -27.49 -3.51
C CYS A 19 -2.56 -26.72 -4.58
N VAL A 20 -3.39 -27.41 -5.36
CA VAL A 20 -4.21 -26.81 -6.43
C VAL A 20 -5.08 -25.64 -5.95
N ARG A 21 -5.71 -25.74 -4.78
CA ARG A 21 -6.61 -24.69 -4.25
C ARG A 21 -5.91 -23.41 -3.78
N CYS A 22 -4.75 -23.52 -3.12
CA CYS A 22 -4.14 -22.39 -2.40
C CYS A 22 -2.70 -22.08 -2.81
N ASP A 23 -2.17 -22.81 -3.78
CA ASP A 23 -0.83 -22.67 -4.36
C ASP A 23 0.31 -22.61 -3.33
N ARG A 24 0.12 -23.29 -2.20
CA ARG A 24 1.14 -23.44 -1.17
C ARG A 24 1.69 -24.84 -1.19
N ARG A 25 3.01 -24.98 -0.95
CA ARG A 25 3.68 -26.26 -0.74
C ARG A 25 3.26 -26.84 0.62
N SER A 26 2.06 -27.39 0.67
CA SER A 26 1.42 -27.87 1.90
C SER A 26 0.54 -29.10 1.65
N PHE A 27 0.46 -29.58 0.41
CA PHE A 27 -0.28 -30.78 0.08
C PHE A 27 0.53 -32.01 0.48
N HIS A 28 0.06 -32.79 1.46
CA HIS A 28 0.74 -33.99 1.90
C HIS A 28 0.42 -35.15 0.96
N ILE A 29 1.44 -35.74 0.32
CA ILE A 29 1.25 -36.75 -0.74
C ILE A 29 0.57 -38.02 -0.20
N GLN A 30 1.14 -38.64 0.84
CA GLN A 30 0.63 -39.91 1.35
C GLN A 30 -0.77 -39.83 1.98
N LYS A 31 -1.10 -38.69 2.61
CA LYS A 31 -2.37 -38.47 3.30
C LYS A 31 -3.40 -37.75 2.42
N SER A 32 -3.02 -37.41 1.19
CA SER A 32 -3.82 -36.64 0.22
C SER A 32 -4.54 -35.44 0.83
N ARG A 33 -3.87 -34.71 1.73
CA ARG A 33 -4.51 -33.61 2.50
C ARG A 33 -3.61 -32.39 2.59
N CYS A 34 -4.18 -31.23 2.31
CA CYS A 34 -3.47 -29.96 2.43
C CYS A 34 -3.45 -29.45 3.88
N ALA A 35 -2.25 -29.24 4.43
CA ALA A 35 -2.09 -28.65 5.76
C ALA A 35 -2.54 -27.17 5.81
N ALA A 36 -2.60 -26.45 4.69
CA ALA A 36 -2.93 -25.03 4.68
C ALA A 36 -4.44 -24.75 4.59
N CYS A 37 -5.11 -25.40 3.63
CA CYS A 37 -6.52 -25.17 3.29
C CYS A 37 -7.44 -26.38 3.51
N ALA A 38 -6.88 -27.54 3.87
CA ALA A 38 -7.58 -28.82 4.02
C ALA A 38 -8.24 -29.40 2.75
N TYR A 39 -7.79 -29.03 1.55
CA TYR A 39 -8.12 -29.78 0.33
C TYR A 39 -7.85 -31.29 0.57
N PRO A 40 -8.78 -32.22 0.27
CA PRO A 40 -9.98 -32.11 -0.57
C PRO A 40 -11.27 -31.60 0.11
N ALA A 41 -11.28 -31.34 1.42
CA ALA A 41 -12.50 -30.94 2.13
C ALA A 41 -13.20 -29.73 1.49
N ALA A 42 -14.53 -29.71 1.51
CA ALA A 42 -15.33 -28.63 0.92
C ALA A 42 -15.05 -27.28 1.60
N ARG A 43 -14.98 -27.26 2.93
CA ARG A 43 -14.72 -26.04 3.70
C ARG A 43 -13.22 -25.75 3.82
N ILE A 44 -12.87 -24.47 3.71
CA ILE A 44 -11.49 -24.01 3.96
C ILE A 44 -11.16 -24.11 5.45
N ARG A 45 -10.02 -24.71 5.78
CA ARG A 45 -9.50 -24.78 7.14
C ARG A 45 -9.22 -23.39 7.73
N LYS A 46 -9.90 -23.07 8.83
CA LYS A 46 -9.70 -21.87 9.67
C LYS A 46 -9.64 -22.30 11.13
N TYR A 47 -8.78 -21.65 11.92
CA TYR A 47 -8.73 -21.81 13.37
C TYR A 47 -8.60 -20.44 14.02
N ASN A 48 -9.42 -20.19 15.05
CA ASN A 48 -9.54 -18.88 15.68
C ASN A 48 -8.29 -18.48 16.46
N TRP A 49 -7.52 -19.46 16.96
CA TRP A 49 -6.24 -19.22 17.62
C TRP A 49 -5.16 -18.65 16.69
N SER A 50 -5.34 -18.71 15.36
CA SER A 50 -4.35 -18.22 14.39
C SER A 50 -4.85 -17.00 13.61
N MET A 51 -4.95 -15.84 14.29
CA MET A 51 -5.41 -14.59 13.68
C MET A 51 -4.58 -14.18 12.44
N LYS A 52 -3.24 -14.32 12.50
CA LYS A 52 -2.36 -13.99 11.37
C LYS A 52 -2.63 -14.88 10.15
N ALA A 53 -2.90 -16.17 10.36
CA ALA A 53 -3.22 -17.08 9.27
C ALA A 53 -4.60 -16.80 8.66
N ILE A 54 -5.55 -16.32 9.46
CA ILE A 54 -6.86 -15.86 8.97
C ILE A 54 -6.67 -14.62 8.08
N ARG A 55 -5.95 -13.59 8.53
CA ARG A 55 -5.73 -12.36 7.73
C ARG A 55 -5.08 -12.61 6.38
N ARG A 56 -4.12 -13.53 6.28
CA ARG A 56 -3.45 -13.87 5.00
C ARG A 56 -4.37 -14.54 3.97
N LYS A 57 -5.49 -15.12 4.40
CA LYS A 57 -6.43 -15.87 3.56
C LYS A 57 -7.79 -15.19 3.38
N THR A 58 -8.07 -14.16 4.18
CA THR A 58 -9.38 -13.54 4.20
C THR A 58 -9.69 -12.85 2.88
N THR A 59 -10.97 -12.73 2.58
CA THR A 59 -11.49 -11.94 1.46
C THR A 59 -10.92 -10.52 1.57
N GLY A 60 -10.35 -9.98 0.49
CA GLY A 60 -9.63 -8.69 0.51
C GLY A 60 -8.22 -8.76 -0.07
N THR A 61 -7.54 -9.89 0.07
CA THR A 61 -6.09 -10.02 -0.23
C THR A 61 -5.76 -10.36 -1.69
N GLY A 62 -6.77 -10.61 -2.53
CA GLY A 62 -6.60 -11.09 -3.91
C GLY A 62 -7.26 -10.19 -4.95
N ARG A 63 -7.46 -10.73 -6.15
CA ARG A 63 -7.97 -9.98 -7.32
C ARG A 63 -9.40 -9.45 -7.17
N MET A 64 -10.21 -9.99 -6.25
CA MET A 64 -11.59 -9.56 -5.93
C MET A 64 -12.43 -9.19 -7.17
N ARG A 65 -12.37 -9.99 -8.25
CA ARG A 65 -12.94 -9.63 -9.55
C ARG A 65 -14.40 -9.22 -9.47
N TYR A 66 -15.23 -10.00 -8.78
CA TYR A 66 -16.65 -9.70 -8.63
C TYR A 66 -16.90 -8.65 -7.53
N LEU A 67 -16.38 -8.88 -6.32
CA LEU A 67 -16.66 -8.04 -5.15
C LEU A 67 -16.22 -6.58 -5.31
N ARG A 68 -15.15 -6.33 -6.08
CA ARG A 68 -14.69 -4.95 -6.37
C ARG A 68 -15.72 -4.19 -7.18
N HIS A 69 -16.30 -4.81 -8.20
CA HIS A 69 -17.38 -4.20 -8.99
C HIS A 69 -18.70 -4.18 -8.23
N ALA A 70 -18.98 -5.18 -7.39
CA ALA A 70 -20.19 -5.22 -6.59
C ALA A 70 -20.30 -3.97 -5.70
N ALA A 71 -19.25 -3.59 -4.98
CA ALA A 71 -19.27 -2.38 -4.13
C ALA A 71 -19.56 -1.10 -4.93
N VAL A 72 -19.02 -0.99 -6.15
CA VAL A 72 -19.29 0.15 -7.06
C VAL A 72 -20.75 0.13 -7.52
N ARG A 73 -21.29 -1.04 -7.90
CA ARG A 73 -22.70 -1.21 -8.28
C ARG A 73 -23.65 -0.92 -7.13
N PHE A 74 -23.32 -1.34 -5.90
CA PHE A 74 -24.07 -0.99 -4.71
C PHE A 74 -24.14 0.52 -4.51
N LYS A 75 -23.01 1.24 -4.72
CA LYS A 75 -23.00 2.70 -4.61
C LYS A 75 -23.83 3.39 -5.69
N SER A 76 -23.98 2.77 -6.85
CA SER A 76 -24.81 3.26 -7.95
C SER A 76 -26.22 2.64 -7.97
N ASN A 77 -26.69 2.03 -6.88
CA ASN A 77 -28.00 1.38 -6.73
C ASN A 77 -28.35 0.39 -7.86
N PHE A 78 -27.36 -0.35 -8.37
CA PHE A 78 -27.54 -1.34 -9.44
C PHE A 78 -28.25 -0.79 -10.69
N ARG A 79 -27.95 0.45 -11.08
CA ARG A 79 -28.41 0.99 -12.37
C ARG A 79 -27.87 0.14 -13.53
N GLU A 80 -28.78 -0.40 -14.33
CA GLU A 80 -28.51 -1.17 -15.55
C GLU A 80 -29.19 -0.49 -16.74
N GLY A 81 -28.59 -0.58 -17.94
CA GLY A 81 -29.19 -0.08 -19.19
C GLY A 81 -29.19 1.44 -19.39
N THR A 82 -28.62 2.24 -18.48
CA THR A 82 -28.48 3.69 -18.69
C THR A 82 -27.23 3.99 -19.52
N GLU A 83 -27.39 4.57 -20.70
CA GLU A 83 -26.25 5.07 -21.48
C GLU A 83 -25.64 6.31 -20.83
N ALA A 84 -24.31 6.35 -20.76
CA ALA A 84 -23.61 7.52 -20.28
C ALA A 84 -23.82 8.66 -21.28
N THR A 85 -24.25 9.83 -20.82
CA THR A 85 -24.39 10.99 -21.69
C THR A 85 -23.04 11.30 -22.36
N PRO A 86 -23.01 11.47 -23.69
CA PRO A 86 -21.76 11.68 -24.41
C PRO A 86 -21.13 12.98 -23.91
N ARG A 87 -19.90 12.88 -23.40
CA ARG A 87 -19.14 14.07 -22.99
C ARG A 87 -18.75 14.84 -24.25
N LYS A 88 -19.32 16.04 -24.45
CA LYS A 88 -18.79 17.00 -25.43
C LYS A 88 -17.33 17.28 -25.06
N LYS A 89 -16.38 16.71 -25.80
CA LYS A 89 -14.99 17.16 -25.75
C LYS A 89 -14.99 18.58 -26.30
N GLY A 90 -15.05 19.57 -25.43
CA GLY A 90 -14.84 20.95 -25.82
C GLY A 90 -13.46 21.05 -26.47
N ALA A 91 -13.43 21.51 -27.71
CA ALA A 91 -12.23 21.77 -28.50
C ALA A 91 -11.42 22.98 -27.97
N ALA A 92 -11.42 23.22 -26.65
CA ALA A 92 -10.83 24.38 -26.01
C ALA A 92 -9.78 23.95 -24.98
N ALA A 93 -8.75 23.22 -25.43
CA ALA A 93 -7.48 23.05 -24.71
C ALA A 93 -6.35 22.52 -25.63
N ALA A 94 -6.42 22.80 -26.94
CA ALA A 94 -5.37 22.46 -27.90
C ALA A 94 -4.80 23.74 -28.52
N SER A 95 -4.23 24.60 -27.69
CA SER A 95 -3.25 25.61 -28.07
C SER A 95 -2.14 25.60 -27.02
N GLN A 96 -1.33 24.55 -27.07
CA GLN A 96 0.06 24.64 -26.62
C GLN A 96 0.90 24.25 -27.83
N ASP A 97 1.58 25.24 -28.37
CA ASP A 97 2.43 25.16 -29.55
C ASP A 97 3.47 24.03 -29.38
N PRO A 98 3.61 23.09 -30.35
CA PRO A 98 4.62 22.03 -30.27
C PRO A 98 6.05 22.47 -30.62
N SER A 99 6.32 23.79 -30.74
CA SER A 99 7.65 24.32 -31.05
C SER A 99 8.11 25.33 -30.00
N GLY A 100 8.31 24.87 -28.77
CA GLY A 100 9.04 25.60 -27.73
C GLY A 100 10.09 24.67 -27.11
N PRO A 101 11.32 25.13 -26.82
CA PRO A 101 12.36 24.26 -26.29
C PRO A 101 11.89 23.64 -24.96
N THR A 102 11.81 22.31 -24.91
CA THR A 102 11.51 21.55 -23.70
C THR A 102 12.61 21.80 -22.67
N GLN A 103 12.35 22.69 -21.72
CA GLN A 103 13.23 22.92 -20.59
C GLN A 103 13.27 21.66 -19.69
N PRO A 104 14.46 21.24 -19.23
CA PRO A 104 14.60 20.07 -18.36
C PRO A 104 13.85 20.30 -17.03
N ARG A 105 13.26 19.23 -16.50
CA ARG A 105 12.41 19.22 -15.29
C ARG A 105 13.09 19.85 -14.04
N SER A 106 14.42 19.98 -14.06
CA SER A 106 15.21 20.67 -13.04
C SER A 106 15.02 22.20 -13.01
N MET A 107 14.68 22.84 -14.14
CA MET A 107 14.44 24.29 -14.18
C MET A 107 13.04 24.68 -13.72
N ARG A 108 12.03 23.82 -13.94
CA ARG A 108 10.65 24.09 -13.50
C ARG A 108 10.49 24.10 -11.97
N PHE A 109 11.30 23.30 -11.27
CA PHE A 109 11.35 23.30 -9.81
C PHE A 109 11.93 24.61 -9.21
N LYS A 110 12.77 25.34 -9.96
CA LYS A 110 13.25 26.67 -9.53
C LYS A 110 12.20 27.76 -9.70
N GLN A 111 11.39 27.69 -10.76
CA GLN A 111 10.32 28.67 -11.01
C GLN A 111 9.19 28.57 -9.98
N ASP A 112 8.80 27.35 -9.59
CA ASP A 112 7.76 27.13 -8.56
C ASP A 112 8.25 27.52 -7.16
N CYS A 113 9.57 27.45 -6.91
CA CYS A 113 10.18 27.94 -5.68
C CYS A 113 10.23 29.48 -5.63
N MET A 114 10.51 30.15 -6.76
CA MET A 114 10.47 31.62 -6.85
C MET A 114 9.05 32.21 -6.83
N ASN A 115 8.01 31.43 -7.15
CA ASN A 115 6.61 31.87 -7.04
C ASN A 115 5.94 31.46 -5.72
N SER A 116 6.58 30.62 -4.89
CA SER A 116 6.13 30.30 -3.53
C SER A 116 6.73 31.22 -2.46
N PHE A 117 7.82 31.94 -2.78
CA PHE A 117 8.38 33.02 -1.95
C PHE A 117 8.21 34.34 -2.70
N GLY A 118 7.15 35.08 -2.38
CA GLY A 118 6.63 36.20 -3.18
C GLY A 118 7.65 37.22 -3.71
N PHE A 119 7.33 37.73 -4.91
CA PHE A 119 8.02 38.75 -5.71
C PHE A 119 8.07 40.16 -5.06
N ALA A 120 8.01 40.27 -3.74
CA ALA A 120 7.93 41.53 -2.98
C ALA A 120 9.14 41.76 -2.07
N ALA A 121 10.31 41.18 -2.39
CA ALA A 121 11.54 41.36 -1.60
C ALA A 121 12.79 41.62 -2.44
N TRP A 122 12.62 42.11 -3.67
CA TRP A 122 13.74 42.52 -4.52
C TRP A 122 13.41 43.83 -5.22
N LEU A 123 13.36 44.93 -4.46
CA LEU A 123 13.59 46.32 -4.91
C LEU A 123 13.51 47.27 -3.70
N ARG A 124 14.67 47.42 -3.03
CA ARG A 124 15.14 48.36 -1.99
C ARG A 124 15.91 47.52 -0.96
N GLY A 125 17.21 47.32 -1.06
CA GLY A 125 18.24 48.33 -1.28
C GLY A 125 18.88 48.68 0.07
N SER A 126 20.11 48.20 0.26
CA SER A 126 21.17 48.75 1.12
C SER A 126 21.05 48.68 2.66
N SER A 127 22.03 47.94 3.21
CA SER A 127 22.93 48.36 4.30
C SER A 127 22.33 48.64 5.69
N CYS A 128 22.60 47.76 6.66
CA CYS A 128 23.45 48.14 7.79
C CYS A 128 23.76 46.96 8.72
N LEU A 129 24.99 46.98 9.20
CA LEU A 129 25.64 46.11 10.15
C LEU A 129 24.90 45.98 11.50
N LYS A 130 25.21 44.86 12.18
CA LYS A 130 25.15 44.59 13.63
C LYS A 130 23.75 44.31 14.21
N PHE A 131 23.58 43.11 14.77
CA PHE A 131 23.32 42.85 16.20
C PHE A 131 22.79 41.41 16.42
N LEU A 132 23.68 40.51 16.86
CA LEU A 132 23.38 39.62 17.99
C LEU A 132 23.59 40.46 19.28
N PRO A 133 23.11 40.11 20.50
CA PRO A 133 22.44 38.88 20.95
C PRO A 133 21.21 39.15 21.88
N PHE A 134 20.41 38.14 22.25
CA PHE A 134 19.97 37.98 23.66
C PHE A 134 19.42 36.58 23.96
N LEU A 135 19.73 36.16 25.17
CA LEU A 135 19.58 34.85 25.78
C LEU A 135 18.18 34.64 26.40
N ARG A 136 17.86 33.35 26.61
CA ARG A 136 16.96 32.76 27.65
C ARG A 136 15.45 32.90 27.40
N LEU A 137 14.64 31.84 27.47
CA LEU A 137 14.47 30.96 28.63
C LEU A 137 13.86 29.58 28.24
N PHE A 138 14.45 28.51 28.80
CA PHE A 138 13.99 27.11 28.95
C PHE A 138 12.66 26.99 29.77
N PRO A 139 12.03 25.81 30.07
CA PRO A 139 12.44 24.40 29.86
C PRO A 139 11.32 23.36 29.48
N ALA A 140 11.79 22.18 29.07
CA ALA A 140 11.39 20.80 29.44
C ALA A 140 9.92 20.30 29.34
N GLY A 141 9.75 19.10 28.76
CA GLY A 141 8.76 18.15 29.29
C GLY A 141 8.18 17.08 28.35
N LYS A 142 8.86 15.93 28.28
CA LYS A 142 8.27 14.56 28.35
C LYS A 142 7.30 14.06 27.25
N ALA A 143 7.79 13.08 26.49
CA ALA A 143 6.97 11.98 25.97
C ALA A 143 6.49 11.08 27.13
N PRO A 144 5.25 10.55 27.07
CA PRO A 144 5.10 9.10 27.09
C PRO A 144 3.96 8.54 26.21
N ASN A 145 4.30 7.51 25.44
CA ASN A 145 3.61 6.23 25.31
C ASN A 145 2.30 6.02 26.10
N ALA A 146 1.19 5.79 25.40
CA ALA A 146 0.03 5.04 25.91
C ALA A 146 -0.77 4.39 24.78
N TRP A 147 -0.75 3.06 24.75
CA TRP A 147 -1.66 2.20 24.00
C TRP A 147 -3.00 2.13 24.73
N PRO A 148 -4.16 2.26 24.07
CA PRO A 148 -5.43 1.93 24.72
C PRO A 148 -5.67 0.42 24.60
N ARG A 149 -5.48 -0.25 25.73
CA ARG A 149 -6.09 -1.53 26.09
C ARG A 149 -7.55 -1.24 26.41
N ALA A 150 -8.48 -1.68 25.56
CA ALA A 150 -9.91 -1.66 25.85
C ALA A 150 -10.39 -3.08 26.17
N GLN A 151 -11.09 -3.17 27.29
CA GLN A 151 -11.49 -4.34 28.06
C GLN A 151 -12.68 -5.11 27.47
N GLU A 152 -12.85 -6.30 28.04
CA GLU A 152 -13.95 -7.25 27.95
C GLU A 152 -15.34 -6.63 28.14
N VAL A 153 -16.29 -7.15 27.35
CA VAL A 153 -17.63 -7.60 27.77
C VAL A 153 -17.85 -8.97 27.14
#